data_AF-A0A2M9CEZ7-F1
#
_entry.id   AF-A0A2M9CEZ7-F1
#
_cell.length_a   1.000
_cell.length_b   1.000
_cell.length_c   1.000
_cell.angle_alpha   90.00
_cell.angle_beta   90.00
_cell.angle_gamma   90.00
#
_symmetry.space_group_name_H-M   'P 1'
#
loop_
_entity.id
_entity.type
_entity.pdbx_description
1 polymer ?
#
loop_
_entity_poly.entity_id
_entity_poly.type
_entity_poly.pdbx_seq_one_letter_code
_entity_poly.pdbx_strand_id
1 'polypeptide(L)'
;MGKKKNENDVDLPTKVATIALTFAAGWIAQKAVGQVWKRATGNDAPTNTDDPEIGIAQAVAFAAVSGAAMVLARRLAAQQAGKLTQRYMGKKVDPEIVD
;
A
#
# COMPACT_ATOMS: atom_id res chain seq x y z
N MET A 1 -40.06 -26.38 12.03
CA MET A 1 -39.81 -24.91 12.09
C MET A 1 -38.30 -24.68 12.12
N GLY A 2 -37.69 -24.37 10.97
CA GLY A 2 -36.24 -24.17 10.86
C GLY A 2 -35.81 -22.76 11.29
N LYS A 3 -34.86 -22.66 12.23
CA LYS A 3 -34.26 -21.41 12.67
C LYS A 3 -33.50 -20.78 11.49
N LYS A 4 -33.90 -19.58 11.07
CA LYS A 4 -33.14 -18.81 10.07
C LYS A 4 -31.81 -18.38 10.67
N LYS A 5 -30.70 -18.80 10.07
CA LYS A 5 -29.37 -18.23 10.36
C LYS A 5 -29.33 -16.83 9.74
N ASN A 6 -29.04 -15.83 10.57
CA ASN A 6 -29.01 -14.43 10.16
C ASN A 6 -27.63 -14.11 9.58
N GLU A 7 -27.61 -13.48 8.41
CA GLU A 7 -26.41 -13.10 7.64
C GLU A 7 -25.50 -12.05 8.34
N ASN A 8 -25.90 -11.56 9.52
CA ASN A 8 -25.35 -10.35 10.14
C ASN A 8 -24.18 -10.59 11.13
N ASP A 9 -23.86 -11.85 11.49
CA ASP A 9 -22.85 -12.16 12.52
C ASP A 9 -21.40 -12.03 12.01
N VAL A 10 -21.18 -12.20 10.70
CA VAL A 10 -19.84 -12.01 10.11
C VAL A 10 -19.60 -10.52 9.80
N ASP A 11 -20.65 -9.73 9.61
CA ASP A 11 -20.57 -8.37 9.11
C ASP A 11 -20.13 -7.35 10.15
N LEU A 12 -20.77 -7.30 11.33
CA LEU A 12 -20.49 -6.28 12.35
C LEU A 12 -19.08 -6.39 12.96
N PRO A 13 -18.67 -7.53 13.53
CA PRO A 13 -17.35 -7.65 14.16
C PRO A 13 -16.22 -7.52 13.13
N THR A 14 -16.40 -8.06 11.92
CA THR A 14 -15.39 -7.94 10.86
C THR A 14 -15.29 -6.51 10.34
N LYS A 15 -16.41 -5.79 10.15
CA LYS A 15 -16.38 -4.38 9.74
C LYS A 15 -15.68 -3.53 10.80
N VAL A 16 -16.01 -3.71 12.08
CA VAL A 16 -15.38 -2.98 13.19
C VAL A 16 -13.88 -3.29 13.24
N ALA A 17 -13.50 -4.56 13.12
CA ALA A 17 -12.10 -4.97 13.07
C ALA A 17 -11.37 -4.37 11.86
N THR A 18 -12.00 -4.36 10.68
CA THR A 18 -11.42 -3.79 9.45
C THR A 18 -11.21 -2.28 9.59
N ILE A 19 -12.17 -1.56 10.14
CA ILE A 19 -12.06 -0.13 10.42
C ILE A 19 -10.91 0.11 11.40
N ALA A 20 -10.89 -0.60 12.53
CA ALA A 20 -9.84 -0.46 13.53
C ALA A 20 -8.45 -0.75 12.97
N LEU A 21 -8.32 -1.81 12.17
CA LEU A 21 -7.06 -2.19 11.52
C LEU A 21 -6.61 -1.12 10.52
N THR A 22 -7.54 -0.54 9.76
CA THR A 22 -7.24 0.54 8.81
C THR A 22 -6.71 1.78 9.54
N PHE A 23 -7.35 2.17 10.66
CA PHE A 23 -6.86 3.28 11.48
C PHE A 23 -5.48 2.99 12.08
N ALA A 24 -5.27 1.79 12.63
CA ALA A 24 -3.97 1.40 13.17
C ALA A 24 -2.88 1.42 12.09
N ALA A 25 -3.17 0.91 10.90
CA ALA A 25 -2.27 0.96 9.75
C ALA A 25 -1.96 2.40 9.33
N GLY A 26 -2.97 3.28 9.28
CA GLY A 26 -2.80 4.70 9.00
C GLY A 26 -1.89 5.40 10.03
N TRP A 27 -2.09 5.13 11.33
CA TRP A 27 -1.27 5.71 12.38
C TRP A 27 0.20 5.27 12.32
N ILE A 28 0.44 3.97 12.07
CA ILE A 28 1.78 3.43 11.87
C ILE A 28 2.43 4.03 10.62
N ALA A 29 1.67 4.14 9.52
CA ALA A 29 2.15 4.76 8.29
C ALA A 29 2.56 6.21 8.53
N GLN A 30 1.76 7.00 9.26
CA GLN A 30 2.07 8.39 9.56
C GLN A 30 3.36 8.53 10.39
N LYS A 31 3.55 7.66 11.39
CA LYS A 31 4.82 7.58 12.17
C LYS A 31 6.01 7.16 11.30
N ALA A 32 5.82 6.18 10.42
CA ALA A 32 6.87 5.68 9.53
C ALA A 32 7.30 6.76 8.54
N VAL A 33 6.35 7.48 7.92
CA VAL A 33 6.64 8.60 7.01
C VAL A 33 7.45 9.68 7.73
N GLY A 34 7.05 10.09 8.94
CA GLY A 34 7.80 11.07 9.72
C GLY A 34 9.24 10.64 10.02
N GLN A 35 9.44 9.36 10.36
CA GLN A 35 10.79 8.82 10.64
C GLN A 35 11.65 8.68 9.38
N VAL A 36 11.06 8.25 8.27
CA VAL A 36 11.73 8.19 6.97
C VAL A 36 12.14 9.58 6.54
N TRP A 37 11.26 10.58 6.71
CA TRP A 37 11.55 11.97 6.36
C TRP A 37 12.67 12.55 7.23
N LYS A 38 12.59 12.34 8.55
CA LYS A 38 13.65 12.77 9.47
C LYS A 38 15.00 12.16 9.11
N ARG A 39 15.03 10.90 8.68
CA ARG A 39 16.26 10.23 8.23
C ARG A 39 16.75 10.71 6.87
N ALA A 40 15.86 10.94 5.91
CA ALA A 40 16.24 11.34 4.56
C ALA A 40 16.68 12.81 4.49
N THR A 41 16.02 13.69 5.24
CA THR A 41 16.16 15.15 5.13
C THR A 41 16.86 15.79 6.32
N GLY A 42 17.10 15.03 7.40
CA GLY A 42 17.76 15.51 8.63
C GLY A 42 16.91 16.44 9.51
N ASN A 43 15.77 16.91 9.00
CA ASN A 43 14.83 17.83 9.66
C ASN A 43 13.46 17.15 9.88
N ASP A 44 12.70 17.61 10.87
CA ASP A 44 11.35 17.11 11.11
C ASP A 44 10.45 17.35 9.88
N ALA A 45 9.51 16.41 9.64
CA ALA A 45 8.68 16.41 8.44
C ALA A 45 7.93 17.74 8.30
N PRO A 46 7.92 18.37 7.10
CA PRO A 46 7.45 19.73 6.91
C PRO A 46 5.95 19.69 7.13
N THR A 47 5.52 20.22 8.27
CA THR A 47 4.10 20.34 8.62
C THR A 47 3.60 21.77 8.38
N ASN A 48 4.50 22.70 8.01
CA ASN A 48 4.21 24.07 7.64
C ASN A 48 4.44 24.26 6.15
N THR A 49 3.35 24.49 5.42
CA THR A 49 3.32 24.69 3.96
C THR A 49 3.56 26.17 3.57
N ASP A 50 3.62 27.08 4.54
CA ASP A 50 3.63 28.54 4.31
C ASP A 50 5.01 29.16 4.06
N ASP A 51 6.07 28.34 3.97
CA ASP A 51 7.43 28.84 3.72
C ASP A 51 7.79 28.72 2.22
N PRO A 52 7.89 29.84 1.47
CA PRO A 52 7.98 29.83 0.01
C PRO A 52 9.28 29.20 -0.54
N GLU A 53 10.37 29.20 0.24
CA GLU A 53 11.62 28.51 -0.12
C GLU A 53 11.55 27.00 0.12
N ILE A 54 10.73 26.57 1.08
CA ILE A 54 10.45 25.16 1.38
C ILE A 54 9.61 24.53 0.25
N GLY A 55 8.75 25.29 -0.44
CA GLY A 55 7.87 24.77 -1.49
C GLY A 55 8.59 24.05 -2.65
N ILE A 56 9.67 24.62 -3.20
CA ILE A 56 10.41 24.00 -4.32
C ILE A 56 11.27 22.84 -3.83
N ALA A 57 11.99 23.01 -2.72
CA ALA A 57 12.80 21.93 -2.13
C ALA A 57 11.93 20.74 -1.71
N GLN A 58 10.75 20.98 -1.14
CA GLN A 58 9.76 19.98 -0.78
C GLN A 58 9.15 19.31 -2.01
N ALA A 59 8.85 20.07 -3.07
CA ALA A 59 8.37 19.49 -4.33
C ALA A 59 9.41 18.54 -4.95
N VAL A 60 10.69 18.93 -4.96
CA VAL A 60 11.79 18.09 -5.48
C VAL A 60 11.99 16.86 -4.59
N ALA A 61 11.97 17.01 -3.26
CA ALA A 61 12.06 15.88 -2.34
C ALA A 61 10.87 14.92 -2.50
N PHE A 62 9.65 15.43 -2.62
CA PHE A 62 8.46 14.63 -2.84
C PHE A 62 8.51 13.92 -4.19
N ALA A 63 8.97 14.58 -5.26
CA ALA A 63 9.14 13.97 -6.58
C ALA A 63 10.20 12.87 -6.56
N ALA A 64 11.34 13.08 -5.89
CA ALA A 64 12.39 12.07 -5.75
C ALA A 64 11.88 10.84 -4.98
N VAL A 65 11.20 11.05 -3.85
CA VAL A 65 10.61 9.97 -3.04
C VAL A 65 9.51 9.24 -3.81
N SER A 66 8.61 9.97 -4.47
CA SER A 66 7.50 9.39 -5.26
C SER A 66 8.02 8.61 -6.46
N GLY A 67 9.02 9.12 -7.16
CA GLY A 67 9.68 8.43 -8.27
C GLY A 67 10.33 7.13 -7.80
N ALA A 68 11.10 7.18 -6.70
CA ALA A 68 11.70 5.99 -6.11
C ALA A 68 10.65 4.97 -5.65
N ALA A 69 9.60 5.43 -4.98
CA ALA A 69 8.51 4.60 -4.50
C ALA A 69 7.78 3.89 -5.65
N MET A 70 7.47 4.59 -6.75
CA MET A 70 6.82 3.98 -7.92
C MET A 70 7.67 2.89 -8.57
N VAL A 71 8.99 3.10 -8.71
CA VAL A 71 9.89 2.08 -9.28
C VAL A 71 9.91 0.84 -8.40
N LEU A 72 10.02 1.01 -7.08
CA LEU A 72 9.97 -0.10 -6.13
C LEU A 72 8.61 -0.81 -6.16
N ALA A 73 7.52 -0.05 -6.14
CA ALA A 73 6.16 -0.60 -6.21
C ALA A 73 5.97 -1.43 -7.47
N ARG A 74 6.37 -0.93 -8.64
CA ARG A 74 6.31 -1.69 -9.90
C ARG A 74 7.13 -2.97 -9.83
N ARG A 75 8.33 -2.93 -9.26
CA ARG A 75 9.20 -4.11 -9.14
C ARG A 75 8.59 -5.15 -8.20
N LEU A 76 8.07 -4.73 -7.06
CA LEU A 76 7.39 -5.62 -6.11
C LEU A 76 6.09 -6.18 -6.68
N ALA A 77 5.30 -5.35 -7.36
CA ALA A 77 4.08 -5.79 -8.05
C ALA A 77 4.39 -6.81 -9.15
N ALA A 78 5.41 -6.55 -9.97
CA ALA A 78 5.86 -7.51 -10.99
C ALA A 78 6.38 -8.81 -10.37
N GLN A 79 7.12 -8.74 -9.25
CA GLN A 79 7.57 -9.93 -8.52
C GLN A 79 6.41 -10.74 -7.94
N GLN A 80 5.42 -10.06 -7.36
CA GLN A 80 4.25 -10.73 -6.81
C GLN A 80 3.37 -11.31 -7.92
N ALA A 81 3.14 -10.56 -8.99
CA ALA A 81 2.46 -11.05 -10.18
C ALA A 81 3.17 -12.27 -10.76
N GLY A 82 4.51 -12.26 -10.89
CA GLY A 82 5.27 -13.42 -11.34
C GLY A 82 5.06 -14.65 -10.46
N LYS A 83 5.12 -14.51 -9.13
CA LYS A 83 4.86 -15.61 -8.19
C LYS A 83 3.42 -16.11 -8.25
N LEU A 84 2.47 -15.21 -8.44
CA LEU A 84 1.06 -15.52 -8.48
C LEU A 84 0.69 -16.20 -9.82
N THR A 85 1.13 -15.64 -10.93
CA THR A 85 1.02 -16.22 -12.27
C THR A 85 1.72 -17.57 -12.35
N GLN A 86 2.88 -17.76 -11.72
CA GLN A 86 3.53 -19.08 -11.66
C GLN A 86 2.69 -20.11 -10.88
N ARG A 87 1.97 -19.70 -9.83
CA ARG A 87 1.04 -20.58 -9.10
C ARG A 87 -0.21 -20.92 -9.92
N TYR A 88 -0.68 -20.02 -10.79
CA TYR A 88 -1.88 -20.23 -11.60
C TYR A 88 -1.60 -20.89 -12.97
N MET A 89 -0.52 -20.49 -13.66
CA MET A 89 -0.07 -21.05 -14.96
C MET A 89 0.79 -22.32 -14.82
N GLY A 90 1.22 -22.68 -13.60
CA GLY A 90 1.78 -24.01 -13.33
C GLY A 90 0.81 -25.17 -13.60
N LYS A 91 -0.46 -24.87 -13.89
CA LYS A 91 -1.48 -25.83 -14.33
C LYS A 91 -1.85 -25.55 -15.80
N LYS A 92 -0.96 -26.00 -16.68
CA LYS A 92 -1.12 -26.21 -18.14
C LYS A 92 -1.29 -24.96 -19.02
N VAL A 93 -0.23 -24.65 -19.77
CA VAL A 93 -0.36 -24.18 -21.15
C VAL A 93 0.02 -25.38 -22.00
N ASP A 94 -0.98 -26.17 -22.41
CA ASP A 94 -0.79 -27.26 -23.36
C ASP A 94 -0.47 -26.62 -24.73
N PRO A 95 0.65 -26.97 -25.40
CA PRO A 95 1.13 -26.32 -26.62
C PRO A 95 0.31 -26.62 -27.88
N GLU A 96 -0.91 -27.14 -27.75
CA GLU A 96 -1.75 -27.60 -28.87
C GLU A 96 -2.62 -26.48 -29.48
N ILE A 97 -2.64 -25.26 -28.90
CA ILE A 97 -3.45 -24.13 -29.41
C ILE A 97 -2.59 -23.15 -30.25
N VAL A 98 -1.52 -23.62 -30.88
CA VAL A 98 -0.77 -22.89 -31.89
C VAL A 98 -0.56 -23.79 -33.10
N ASP A 99 -1.66 -24.07 -33.81
CA ASP A 99 -1.66 -24.45 -35.23
C ASP A 99 -2.77 -23.64 -35.93
#